data_AF-A0A920IQQ4-F1
#
_entry.id   AF-A0A920IQQ4-F1
#
_cell.length_a   1.000
_cell.length_b   1.000
_cell.length_c   1.000
_cell.angle_alpha   90.00
_cell.angle_beta   90.00
_cell.angle_gamma   90.00
#
_symmetry.space_group_name_H-M   'P 1'
#
loop_
_entity.id
_entity.type
_entity.pdbx_description
1 polymer ?
#
loop_
_entity_poly.entity_id
_entity_poly.type
_entity_poly.pdbx_seq_one_letter_code
_entity_poly.pdbx_strand_id
1 'polypeptide(L)'
;MEGILKLKCDLLVLSLILIIYNLFNLYCKTIMLKALVQPVTPFQQNASLIYCDETMKCAIVDPGGDIEILLNISKENNLIPEKILLTHGHIDHAGGATEISKILNVEIHGPHVDDKFLLDGLQKQGEMFGMPSKNCTPDKWLNDGDVILLEMKN
;
A
#
# COMPACT_ATOMS: atom_id res chain seq x y z
N MET A 1 20.10 -41.11 35.91
CA MET A 1 21.32 -40.47 35.40
C MET A 1 20.92 -39.11 34.85
N GLU A 2 20.90 -38.10 35.72
CA GLU A 2 20.66 -36.71 35.33
C GLU A 2 22.01 -36.09 34.99
N GLY A 3 22.27 -35.88 33.70
CA GLY A 3 23.47 -35.21 33.21
C GLY A 3 23.29 -33.71 33.21
N ILE A 4 23.55 -33.06 34.36
CA ILE A 4 23.65 -31.60 34.45
C ILE A 4 24.90 -31.16 33.68
N LEU A 5 24.69 -30.66 32.45
CA LEU A 5 25.69 -29.89 31.70
C LEU A 5 25.96 -28.59 32.45
N LYS A 6 26.99 -28.59 33.29
CA LYS A 6 27.63 -27.37 33.80
C LYS A 6 28.28 -26.64 32.61
N LEU A 7 27.50 -25.79 31.95
CA LEU A 7 28.04 -24.78 31.03
C LEU A 7 28.80 -23.75 31.87
N LYS A 8 30.13 -23.78 31.79
CA LYS A 8 30.96 -22.64 32.17
C LYS A 8 30.57 -21.48 31.26
N CYS A 9 30.24 -20.36 31.90
CA CYS A 9 29.87 -19.11 31.26
C CYS A 9 31.14 -18.47 30.67
N ASP A 10 31.66 -19.04 29.59
CA ASP A 10 32.76 -18.46 28.83
C ASP A 10 32.15 -17.45 27.85
N LEU A 11 32.64 -16.20 27.85
CA LEU A 11 32.19 -15.10 26.98
C LEU A 11 32.06 -15.50 25.49
N LEU A 12 32.79 -16.54 25.06
CA LEU A 12 32.74 -17.14 23.72
C LEU A 12 31.39 -17.78 23.37
N VAL A 13 30.66 -18.37 24.33
CA VAL A 13 29.36 -19.00 24.05
C VAL A 13 28.29 -17.93 23.84
N LEU A 14 28.34 -16.85 24.62
CA LEU A 14 27.46 -15.68 24.43
C LEU A 14 27.72 -14.98 23.10
N SER A 15 28.98 -14.83 22.68
CA SER A 15 29.29 -14.24 21.36
C SER A 15 28.85 -15.13 20.21
N LEU A 16 29.01 -16.46 20.31
CA LEU A 16 28.49 -17.42 19.33
C LEU A 16 26.95 -17.40 19.24
N ILE A 17 26.25 -17.33 20.37
CA ILE A 17 24.78 -17.19 20.39
C ILE A 17 24.36 -15.86 19.76
N LEU A 18 25.04 -14.76 20.06
CA LEU A 18 24.75 -13.45 19.48
C LEU A 18 25.04 -13.41 17.97
N ILE A 19 26.10 -14.08 17.52
CA ILE A 19 26.43 -14.22 16.09
C ILE A 19 25.38 -15.07 15.39
N ILE A 20 24.97 -16.20 15.96
CA ILE A 20 23.90 -17.05 15.40
C ILE A 20 22.57 -16.31 15.39
N TYR A 21 22.23 -15.55 16.43
CA TYR A 21 21.02 -14.74 16.50
C TYR A 21 21.02 -13.58 15.50
N ASN A 22 22.18 -12.92 15.32
CA ASN A 22 22.34 -11.89 14.29
C ASN A 22 22.33 -12.49 12.88
N LEU A 23 22.98 -13.63 12.63
CA LEU A 23 22.88 -14.34 11.35
C LEU A 23 21.44 -14.78 11.10
N PHE A 24 20.75 -15.35 12.08
CA PHE A 24 19.36 -15.76 11.95
C PHE A 24 18.46 -14.56 11.59
N ASN A 25 18.62 -13.40 12.24
CA ASN A 25 17.90 -12.18 11.86
C ASN A 25 18.33 -11.60 10.50
N LEU A 26 19.59 -11.80 10.08
CA LEU A 26 20.07 -11.40 8.75
C LEU A 26 19.44 -12.26 7.64
N TYR A 27 19.22 -13.56 7.90
CA TYR A 27 18.71 -14.53 6.93
C TYR A 27 17.19 -14.77 7.02
N CYS A 28 16.55 -14.42 8.14
CA CYS A 28 15.09 -14.50 8.36
C CYS A 28 14.49 -13.11 8.59
N LYS A 29 14.81 -12.14 7.73
CA LYS A 29 14.09 -10.86 7.74
C LYS A 29 12.64 -11.13 7.29
N THR A 30 11.69 -11.03 8.22
CA THR A 30 10.26 -11.16 7.89
C THR A 30 9.84 -9.99 7.02
N ILE A 31 9.42 -10.27 5.79
CA ILE A 31 8.83 -9.26 4.90
C ILE A 31 7.49 -8.84 5.51
N MET A 32 7.30 -7.54 5.74
CA MET A 32 6.06 -7.00 6.29
C MET A 32 5.40 -6.07 5.30
N LEU A 33 4.07 -6.21 5.18
CA LEU A 33 3.24 -5.16 4.63
C LEU A 33 2.99 -4.10 5.71
N LYS A 34 3.21 -2.85 5.34
CA LYS A 34 2.96 -1.66 6.16
C LYS A 34 1.99 -0.74 5.45
N ALA A 35 1.37 0.16 6.19
CA ALA A 35 0.46 1.15 5.65
C ALA A 35 0.79 2.53 6.22
N LEU A 36 0.82 3.53 5.35
CA LEU A 36 0.71 4.94 5.73
C LEU A 36 -0.71 5.39 5.40
N VAL A 37 -1.39 6.03 6.35
CA VAL A 37 -2.77 6.50 6.17
C VAL A 37 -2.77 8.03 6.17
N GLN A 38 -3.39 8.60 5.15
CA GLN A 38 -3.51 10.05 4.96
C GLN A 38 -5.00 10.40 4.77
N PRO A 39 -5.60 11.17 5.69
CA PRO A 39 -6.88 11.79 5.45
C PRO A 39 -6.79 12.70 4.23
N VAL A 40 -7.68 12.50 3.26
CA VAL A 40 -7.80 13.27 2.04
C VAL A 40 -9.20 13.84 1.89
N THR A 41 -9.29 14.88 1.08
CA THR A 41 -10.52 15.58 0.70
C THR A 41 -11.20 16.29 1.88
N PRO A 42 -12.18 17.17 1.61
CA PRO A 42 -13.01 17.74 2.67
C PRO A 42 -13.76 16.70 3.52
N PHE A 43 -13.93 15.47 3.02
CA PHE A 43 -14.60 14.37 3.72
C PHE A 43 -13.72 13.67 4.76
N GLN A 44 -12.41 13.95 4.79
CA GLN A 44 -11.46 13.28 5.68
C GLN A 44 -11.49 11.75 5.50
N GLN A 45 -11.67 11.31 4.25
CA GLN A 45 -11.57 9.91 3.86
C GLN A 45 -10.11 9.46 4.01
N ASN A 46 -9.87 8.20 4.40
CA ASN A 46 -8.52 7.67 4.59
C ASN A 46 -7.96 7.03 3.31
N ALA A 47 -7.13 7.78 2.57
CA ALA A 47 -6.30 7.19 1.53
C ALA A 47 -5.10 6.48 2.19
N SER A 48 -4.70 5.33 1.66
CA SER A 48 -3.60 4.54 2.25
C SER A 48 -2.54 4.18 1.23
N LEU A 49 -1.26 4.25 1.62
CA LEU A 49 -0.17 3.68 0.84
C LEU A 49 0.23 2.36 1.52
N ILE A 50 -0.21 1.24 0.96
CA ILE A 50 0.13 -0.10 1.46
C ILE A 50 1.40 -0.55 0.74
N TYR A 51 2.45 -0.90 1.48
CA TYR A 51 3.76 -1.15 0.91
C TYR A 51 4.50 -2.31 1.55
N CYS A 52 5.35 -2.96 0.76
CA CYS A 52 6.31 -3.96 1.24
C CYS A 52 7.54 -3.25 1.81
N ASP A 53 7.90 -3.54 3.06
CA ASP A 53 9.02 -2.88 3.74
C ASP A 53 10.42 -3.37 3.32
N GLU A 54 10.47 -4.33 2.41
CA GLU A 54 11.69 -4.76 1.74
C GLU A 54 11.86 -4.14 0.35
N THR A 55 10.82 -4.24 -0.50
CA THR A 55 10.91 -3.77 -1.89
C THR A 55 10.54 -2.30 -2.04
N MET A 56 9.91 -1.72 -1.01
CA MET A 56 9.31 -0.38 -1.03
C MET A 56 8.21 -0.20 -2.09
N LYS A 57 7.82 -1.26 -2.79
CA LYS A 57 6.70 -1.23 -3.73
C LYS A 57 5.40 -1.04 -2.99
N CYS A 58 4.53 -0.19 -3.53
CA CYS A 58 3.29 0.16 -2.88
C CYS A 58 2.08 0.20 -3.82
N ALA A 59 0.92 -0.04 -3.23
CA ALA A 59 -0.36 0.31 -3.82
C ALA A 59 -0.90 1.55 -3.12
N ILE A 60 -1.41 2.50 -3.92
CA ILE A 60 -2.16 3.66 -3.41
C ILE A 60 -3.63 3.26 -3.38
N VAL A 61 -4.21 3.18 -2.19
CA VAL A 61 -5.60 2.76 -1.94
C VAL A 61 -6.46 3.99 -1.73
N ASP A 62 -7.57 4.05 -2.47
CA ASP A 62 -8.59 5.10 -2.41
C ASP A 62 -8.05 6.55 -2.50
N PRO A 63 -7.31 6.92 -3.57
CA PRO A 63 -6.87 8.29 -3.77
C PRO A 63 -8.02 9.22 -4.19
N GLY A 64 -8.88 9.62 -3.25
CA GLY A 64 -10.03 10.49 -3.53
C GLY A 64 -9.68 11.92 -3.96
N GLY A 65 -8.54 12.43 -3.49
CA GLY A 65 -8.08 13.79 -3.77
C GLY A 65 -6.72 14.05 -3.13
N ASP A 66 -6.37 15.34 -2.96
CA ASP A 66 -5.10 15.77 -2.37
C ASP A 66 -3.87 15.07 -2.96
N ILE A 67 -3.88 14.93 -4.28
CA ILE A 67 -2.93 14.14 -5.07
C ILE A 67 -1.47 14.49 -4.73
N GLU A 68 -1.15 15.78 -4.64
CA GLU A 68 0.21 16.23 -4.32
C GLU A 68 0.67 15.73 -2.95
N ILE A 69 -0.21 15.65 -1.95
CA ILE A 69 0.11 15.13 -0.62
C ILE A 69 0.46 13.64 -0.72
N LEU A 70 -0.35 12.84 -1.42
CA LEU A 70 -0.09 11.41 -1.59
C LEU A 70 1.22 11.14 -2.35
N LEU A 71 1.50 11.91 -3.40
CA LEU A 71 2.76 11.82 -4.15
C LEU A 71 3.97 12.21 -3.27
N ASN A 72 3.83 13.24 -2.44
CA ASN A 72 4.88 13.65 -1.51
C ASN A 72 5.12 12.59 -0.43
N ILE A 73 4.08 12.00 0.16
CA ILE A 73 4.24 10.89 1.13
C ILE A 73 4.97 9.73 0.49
N SER A 74 4.60 9.34 -0.74
CA SER A 74 5.30 8.29 -1.48
C SER A 74 6.79 8.62 -1.64
N LYS A 75 7.10 9.85 -2.05
CA LYS A 75 8.47 10.31 -2.27
C LYS A 75 9.30 10.36 -0.99
N GLU A 76 8.77 10.95 0.08
CA GLU A 76 9.45 11.09 1.37
C GLU A 76 9.77 9.74 2.02
N ASN A 77 8.92 8.75 1.78
CA ASN A 77 9.09 7.39 2.30
C ASN A 77 9.83 6.45 1.33
N ASN A 78 10.34 6.95 0.21
CA ASN A 78 11.01 6.17 -0.84
C ASN A 78 10.15 5.01 -1.38
N LEU A 79 8.82 5.20 -1.42
CA LEU A 79 7.89 4.22 -1.93
C LEU A 79 7.89 4.24 -3.46
N ILE A 80 7.63 3.07 -4.04
CA ILE A 80 7.57 2.83 -5.49
C ILE A 80 6.13 2.41 -5.82
N PRO A 81 5.24 3.35 -6.19
CA PRO A 81 3.89 3.01 -6.57
C PRO A 81 3.88 2.11 -7.81
N GLU A 82 3.12 1.02 -7.75
CA GLU A 82 2.96 0.10 -8.89
C GLU A 82 1.51 -0.08 -9.33
N LYS A 83 0.53 0.28 -8.48
CA LYS A 83 -0.89 0.29 -8.81
C LYS A 83 -1.70 1.18 -7.88
N ILE A 84 -2.91 1.49 -8.31
CA ILE A 84 -3.97 2.07 -7.49
C ILE A 84 -4.99 0.99 -7.21
N LEU A 85 -5.52 0.95 -5.98
CA LEU A 85 -6.63 0.09 -5.59
C LEU A 85 -7.82 0.95 -5.18
N LEU A 86 -9.00 0.63 -5.71
CA LEU A 86 -10.25 1.27 -5.32
C LEU A 86 -11.12 0.28 -4.58
N THR A 87 -11.57 0.66 -3.39
CA THR A 87 -12.55 -0.11 -2.61
C THR A 87 -13.96 0.07 -3.19
N HIS A 88 -14.29 1.29 -3.62
CA HIS A 88 -15.56 1.64 -4.24
C HIS A 88 -15.47 2.97 -5.04
N GLY A 89 -16.54 3.33 -5.75
CA GLY A 89 -16.53 4.37 -6.78
C GLY A 89 -16.96 5.78 -6.35
N HIS A 90 -17.08 6.06 -5.05
CA HIS A 90 -17.43 7.41 -4.59
C HIS A 90 -16.27 8.40 -4.80
N ILE A 91 -16.63 9.67 -4.96
CA ILE A 91 -15.68 10.77 -5.24
C ILE A 91 -14.55 10.92 -4.24
N ASP A 92 -14.83 10.72 -2.95
CA ASP A 92 -13.88 10.80 -1.85
C ASP A 92 -12.92 9.60 -1.77
N HIS A 93 -13.15 8.56 -2.57
CA HIS A 93 -12.27 7.40 -2.72
C HIS A 93 -11.58 7.34 -4.09
N ALA A 94 -12.29 7.67 -5.18
CA ALA A 94 -11.80 7.48 -6.54
C ALA A 94 -11.49 8.77 -7.30
N GLY A 95 -11.79 9.95 -6.73
CA GLY A 95 -11.72 11.24 -7.44
C GLY A 95 -10.36 11.60 -8.03
N GLY A 96 -9.27 11.21 -7.37
CA GLY A 96 -7.90 11.44 -7.82
C GLY A 96 -7.26 10.26 -8.59
N ALA A 97 -7.95 9.11 -8.70
CA ALA A 97 -7.37 7.88 -9.24
C ALA A 97 -6.86 8.02 -10.67
N THR A 98 -7.69 8.57 -11.57
CA THR A 98 -7.32 8.79 -12.98
C THR A 98 -6.11 9.70 -13.15
N GLU A 99 -5.96 10.71 -12.29
CA GLU A 99 -4.86 11.66 -12.39
C GLU A 99 -3.55 11.05 -11.85
N ILE A 100 -3.60 10.37 -10.69
CA ILE A 100 -2.43 9.67 -10.14
C ILE A 100 -1.95 8.57 -11.09
N SER A 101 -2.87 7.78 -11.66
CA SER A 101 -2.54 6.74 -12.65
C SER A 101 -1.75 7.31 -13.82
N LYS A 102 -2.15 8.48 -14.34
CA LYS A 102 -1.45 9.16 -15.44
C LYS A 102 -0.09 9.71 -15.03
N ILE A 103 0.02 10.31 -13.85
CA ILE A 103 1.28 10.89 -13.36
C ILE A 103 2.33 9.79 -13.14
N LEU A 104 1.92 8.66 -12.56
CA LEU A 104 2.81 7.56 -12.19
C LEU A 104 2.93 6.48 -13.26
N ASN A 105 2.07 6.51 -14.28
CA ASN A 105 1.94 5.48 -15.30
C ASN A 105 1.72 4.08 -14.68
N VAL A 106 0.71 3.98 -13.82
CA VAL A 106 0.34 2.74 -13.10
C VAL A 106 -1.13 2.37 -13.33
N GLU A 107 -1.43 1.08 -13.25
CA GLU A 107 -2.79 0.56 -13.42
C GLU A 107 -3.69 0.87 -12.23
N ILE A 108 -4.99 0.99 -12.49
CA ILE A 108 -6.06 1.10 -11.50
C ILE A 108 -6.79 -0.25 -11.43
N HIS A 109 -6.81 -0.88 -10.26
CA HIS A 109 -7.56 -2.10 -10.01
C HIS A 109 -8.71 -1.83 -9.04
N GLY A 110 -9.83 -2.48 -9.27
CA GLY A 110 -11.04 -2.31 -8.48
C GLY A 110 -11.79 -1.03 -8.85
N PRO A 111 -12.99 -0.84 -8.30
CA PRO A 111 -13.72 -1.75 -7.41
C PRO A 111 -14.39 -2.89 -8.20
N HIS A 112 -15.50 -3.44 -7.70
CA HIS A 112 -16.35 -4.34 -8.46
C HIS A 112 -17.07 -3.57 -9.59
N VAL A 113 -17.45 -4.28 -10.66
CA VAL A 113 -18.11 -3.67 -11.84
C VAL A 113 -19.44 -3.01 -11.50
N ASP A 114 -20.09 -3.40 -10.41
CA ASP A 114 -21.33 -2.77 -9.94
C ASP A 114 -21.18 -1.27 -9.65
N ASP A 115 -19.97 -0.83 -9.33
CA ASP A 115 -19.66 0.58 -9.06
C ASP A 115 -19.37 1.39 -10.33
N LYS A 116 -19.44 0.77 -11.52
CA LYS A 116 -19.16 1.44 -12.79
C LYS A 116 -19.97 2.73 -12.95
N PHE A 117 -21.24 2.74 -12.55
CA PHE A 117 -22.07 3.93 -12.67
C PHE A 117 -21.58 5.10 -11.79
N LEU A 118 -20.95 4.80 -10.64
CA LEU A 118 -20.33 5.80 -9.78
C LEU A 118 -19.05 6.34 -10.42
N LEU A 119 -18.20 5.45 -10.95
CA LEU A 119 -16.95 5.82 -11.61
C LEU A 119 -17.16 6.65 -12.89
N ASP A 120 -18.17 6.29 -13.69
CA ASP A 120 -18.62 7.06 -14.86
C ASP A 120 -19.24 8.42 -14.46
N GLY A 121 -19.63 8.57 -13.19
CA GLY A 121 -20.24 9.77 -12.64
C GLY A 121 -19.29 10.66 -11.84
N LEU A 122 -18.01 10.28 -11.67
CA LEU A 122 -17.08 10.98 -10.79
C LEU A 122 -16.94 12.46 -11.09
N GLN A 123 -16.81 12.85 -12.38
CA GLN A 123 -16.70 14.26 -12.74
C GLN A 123 -17.90 15.07 -12.23
N LYS A 124 -19.13 14.53 -12.39
CA LYS A 124 -20.35 15.17 -11.89
C LYS A 124 -20.40 15.22 -10.36
N GLN A 125 -19.95 14.16 -9.69
CA GLN A 125 -19.82 14.17 -8.23
C GLN A 125 -18.84 15.27 -7.77
N GLY A 126 -17.69 15.39 -8.45
CA GLY A 126 -16.71 16.44 -8.20
C GLY A 126 -17.28 17.85 -8.35
N GLU A 127 -18.03 18.10 -9.43
CA GLU A 127 -18.74 19.37 -9.64
C GLU A 127 -19.72 19.69 -8.49
N MET A 128 -20.44 18.70 -7.97
CA MET A 128 -21.40 18.88 -6.87
C MET A 128 -20.72 19.23 -5.55
N PHE A 129 -19.53 18.67 -5.27
CA PHE A 129 -18.81 18.86 -4.02
C PHE A 129 -17.65 19.85 -4.10
N GLY A 130 -17.43 20.48 -5.26
CA GLY A 130 -16.32 21.41 -5.47
C GLY A 130 -14.95 20.74 -5.47
N MET A 131 -14.88 19.48 -5.91
CA MET A 131 -13.66 18.67 -5.95
C MET A 131 -13.23 18.39 -7.40
N PRO A 132 -11.96 18.63 -7.77
CA PRO A 132 -11.46 18.27 -9.08
C PRO A 132 -11.42 16.75 -9.22
N SER A 133 -12.05 16.22 -10.26
CA SER A 133 -12.01 14.79 -10.57
C SER A 133 -12.23 14.52 -12.04
N LYS A 134 -11.87 13.32 -12.47
CA LYS A 134 -12.15 12.79 -13.79
C LYS A 134 -12.83 11.45 -13.63
N ASN A 135 -13.69 11.10 -14.58
CA ASN A 135 -14.21 9.75 -14.67
C ASN A 135 -13.08 8.73 -14.70
N CYS A 136 -13.33 7.58 -14.11
CA CYS A 136 -12.37 6.51 -13.96
C CYS A 136 -12.91 5.26 -14.64
N THR A 137 -12.04 4.54 -15.34
CA THR A 137 -12.32 3.18 -15.78
C THR A 137 -11.14 2.35 -15.33
N PRO A 138 -11.33 1.43 -14.38
CA PRO A 138 -10.25 0.57 -13.92
C PRO A 138 -9.69 -0.27 -15.06
N ASP A 139 -8.38 -0.48 -15.06
CA ASP A 139 -7.71 -1.44 -15.95
C ASP A 139 -8.12 -2.88 -15.63
N LYS A 140 -8.46 -3.12 -14.36
CA LYS A 140 -8.96 -4.42 -13.86
C LYS A 140 -10.09 -4.23 -12.86
N TRP A 141 -11.25 -4.82 -13.11
CA TRP A 141 -12.32 -4.96 -12.10
C TRP A 141 -11.97 -6.07 -11.11
N LEU A 142 -12.40 -5.93 -9.85
CA LEU A 142 -12.14 -6.92 -8.80
C LEU A 142 -13.43 -7.58 -8.31
N ASN A 143 -13.34 -8.88 -8.03
CA ASN A 143 -14.39 -9.69 -7.40
C ASN A 143 -14.02 -10.06 -5.97
N ASP A 144 -15.01 -10.51 -5.20
CA ASP A 144 -14.75 -11.08 -3.88
C ASP A 144 -13.80 -12.29 -3.99
N GLY A 145 -12.83 -12.34 -3.07
CA GLY A 145 -11.78 -13.35 -3.05
C GLY A 145 -10.61 -13.12 -4.02
N ASP A 146 -10.63 -12.06 -4.85
CA ASP A 146 -9.47 -11.74 -5.68
C ASP A 146 -8.24 -11.40 -4.82
N VAL A 147 -7.10 -11.98 -5.17
CA VAL A 147 -5.82 -11.72 -4.51
C VAL A 147 -5.02 -10.74 -5.33
N ILE A 148 -4.68 -9.60 -4.73
CA ILE A 148 -3.74 -8.63 -5.28
C ILE A 148 -2.35 -8.89 -4.71
N LEU A 149 -1.40 -9.12 -5.59
CA LEU A 149 0.01 -9.25 -5.24
C LEU A 149 0.67 -7.87 -5.36
N LEU A 150 1.44 -7.49 -4.35
CA LEU A 150 2.49 -6.50 -4.52
C LEU A 150 3.77 -7.25 -4.88
N GLU A 151 4.53 -6.78 -5.87
CA GLU A 151 5.72 -7.51 -6.29
C GLU A 151 6.72 -7.65 -5.13
N MET A 152 6.92 -8.89 -4.69
CA MET A 152 8.01 -9.30 -3.82
C MET A 152 9.24 -9.58 -4.71
N LYS A 153 10.46 -9.48 -4.17
CA LYS A 153 11.66 -9.86 -4.94
C LYS A 153 11.52 -11.30 -5.48
N ASN A 154 12.01 -11.50 -6.70
CA ASN A 154 12.36 -12.82 -7.24
C ASN A 154 13.55 -13.43 -6.48
#